data_AF-A0A661IBM0-F1
#
_entry.id   AF-A0A661IBM0-F1
#
_cell.length_a   1.000
_cell.length_b   1.000
_cell.length_c   1.000
_cell.angle_alpha   90.00
_cell.angle_beta   90.00
_cell.angle_gamma   90.00
#
_symmetry.space_group_name_H-M   'P 1'
#
loop_
_entity.id
_entity.type
_entity.pdbx_description
1 polymer ?
#
loop_
_entity_poly.entity_id
_entity_poly.type
_entity_poly.pdbx_seq_one_letter_code
_entity_poly.pdbx_strand_id
1 'polypeptide(L)'
;MITIAQISKQFNLSRKTIYNWETSRPELFEYLRNADIYRDGYKEASILIELYSKTIKENFTKPEIDFLIQNNIPIKCLDDYEQFHILFVEKYIKNNDSLFILRIYDKLKNINIIKRYILNHRLIKVKEQIENKKINENTEQIIRHYLSEFIDLSS
;
A
#
# COMPACT_ATOMS: atom_id res chain seq x y z
N MET A 1 -16.57 -22.45 3.13
CA MET A 1 -17.35 -22.05 1.93
C MET A 1 -18.60 -21.33 2.38
N ILE A 2 -18.92 -20.20 1.76
CA ILE A 2 -20.14 -19.46 2.10
C ILE A 2 -21.36 -20.05 1.42
N THR A 3 -22.48 -19.97 2.13
CA THR A 3 -23.78 -20.42 1.64
C THR A 3 -24.37 -19.45 0.63
N ILE A 4 -25.26 -19.94 -0.24
CA ILE A 4 -26.00 -19.11 -1.20
C ILE A 4 -26.79 -17.99 -0.51
N ALA A 5 -27.26 -18.21 0.72
CA ALA A 5 -27.93 -17.18 1.52
C ALA A 5 -26.98 -16.04 1.93
N GLN A 6 -25.72 -16.36 2.25
CA GLN A 6 -24.69 -15.36 2.58
C GLN A 6 -24.26 -14.59 1.33
N ILE A 7 -24.02 -15.26 0.20
CA ILE A 7 -23.72 -14.62 -1.10
C ILE A 7 -24.86 -13.67 -1.50
N SER A 8 -26.11 -14.14 -1.39
CA SER A 8 -27.31 -13.34 -1.67
C SER A 8 -27.36 -12.05 -0.86
N LYS A 9 -27.07 -12.13 0.44
CA LYS A 9 -27.06 -10.98 1.34
C LYS A 9 -25.90 -10.02 1.06
N GLN A 10 -24.71 -10.55 0.78
CA GLN A 10 -23.48 -9.78 0.61
C GLN A 10 -23.45 -9.01 -0.72
N PHE A 11 -23.94 -9.62 -1.79
CA PHE A 11 -23.91 -9.04 -3.14
C PHE A 11 -25.27 -8.50 -3.60
N ASN A 12 -26.28 -8.51 -2.71
CA ASN A 12 -27.65 -8.09 -3.01
C ASN A 12 -28.23 -8.79 -4.26
N LEU A 13 -27.99 -10.10 -4.35
CA LEU A 13 -28.45 -10.95 -5.46
C LEU A 13 -29.57 -11.87 -4.98
N SER A 14 -30.53 -12.19 -5.86
CA SER A 14 -31.56 -13.18 -5.52
C SER A 14 -30.94 -14.58 -5.42
N ARG A 15 -31.39 -15.40 -4.46
CA ARG A 15 -30.93 -16.79 -4.33
C ARG A 15 -31.15 -17.58 -5.61
N LYS A 16 -32.27 -17.35 -6.30
CA LYS A 16 -32.60 -17.99 -7.60
C LYS A 16 -31.57 -17.66 -8.68
N THR A 17 -31.11 -16.41 -8.73
CA THR A 17 -30.04 -15.98 -9.65
C THR A 17 -28.75 -16.74 -9.38
N ILE A 18 -28.37 -16.87 -8.11
CA ILE A 18 -27.14 -17.57 -7.69
C ILE A 18 -27.22 -19.07 -8.00
N TYR A 19 -28.36 -19.73 -7.72
CA TYR A 19 -28.59 -21.14 -8.10
C TYR A 19 -28.51 -21.34 -9.62
N ASN A 20 -29.08 -20.43 -10.41
CA ASN A 20 -28.99 -20.52 -11.86
C ASN A 20 -27.54 -20.38 -12.37
N TRP A 21 -26.69 -19.64 -11.66
CA TRP A 21 -25.28 -19.47 -12.03
C TRP A 21 -24.41 -20.69 -11.72
N GLU A 22 -24.85 -21.58 -10.84
CA GLU A 22 -24.17 -22.87 -10.62
C GLU A 22 -24.03 -23.66 -11.92
N THR A 23 -25.03 -23.60 -12.81
CA THR A 23 -25.03 -24.30 -14.09
C THR A 23 -24.70 -23.40 -15.27
N SER A 24 -25.22 -22.17 -15.30
CA SER A 24 -25.06 -21.26 -16.44
C SER A 24 -23.75 -20.47 -16.44
N ARG A 25 -23.11 -20.30 -15.27
CA ARG A 25 -21.86 -19.54 -15.07
C ARG A 25 -21.02 -20.14 -13.92
N PRO A 26 -20.58 -21.42 -14.05
CA PRO A 26 -20.00 -22.18 -12.95
C PRO A 26 -18.74 -21.53 -12.35
N GLU A 27 -17.89 -20.92 -13.17
CA GLU A 27 -16.67 -20.22 -12.71
C GLU A 27 -16.99 -19.00 -11.83
N LEU A 28 -18.02 -18.21 -12.20
CA LEU A 28 -18.48 -17.06 -11.41
C LEU A 28 -19.14 -17.53 -10.11
N PHE A 29 -19.88 -18.63 -10.15
CA PHE A 29 -20.48 -19.24 -8.96
C PHE A 29 -19.42 -19.69 -7.96
N GLU A 30 -18.38 -20.40 -8.42
CA GLU A 30 -17.26 -20.82 -7.57
C GLU A 30 -16.46 -19.63 -7.04
N TYR A 31 -16.25 -18.59 -7.84
CA TYR A 31 -15.63 -17.35 -7.36
C TYR A 31 -16.42 -16.73 -6.20
N LEU A 32 -17.74 -16.60 -6.33
CA LEU A 32 -18.61 -16.08 -5.27
C LEU A 32 -18.63 -16.99 -4.05
N ARG A 33 -18.62 -18.31 -4.22
CA ARG A 33 -18.62 -19.30 -3.15
C ARG A 33 -17.34 -19.27 -2.30
N ASN A 34 -16.24 -18.83 -2.90
CA ASN A 34 -14.92 -18.72 -2.27
C ASN A 34 -14.57 -17.30 -1.83
N ALA A 35 -15.43 -16.30 -2.10
CA ALA A 35 -15.15 -14.89 -1.84
C ALA A 35 -14.80 -14.57 -0.38
N ASP A 36 -15.41 -15.24 0.60
CA ASP A 36 -15.13 -15.04 2.02
C ASP A 36 -13.81 -15.69 2.48
N ILE A 37 -13.40 -16.82 1.89
CA ILE A 37 -12.09 -17.45 2.20
C ILE A 37 -10.96 -16.49 1.81
N TYR A 38 -11.09 -15.87 0.64
CA TYR A 38 -10.16 -14.84 0.21
C TYR A 38 -10.26 -13.60 1.10
N ARG A 39 -11.46 -13.13 1.45
CA ARG A 39 -11.66 -11.96 2.33
C ARG A 39 -11.02 -12.13 3.71
N ASP A 40 -11.25 -13.26 4.37
CA ASP A 40 -10.74 -13.51 5.72
C ASP A 40 -9.20 -13.63 5.69
N GLY A 41 -8.65 -14.36 4.72
CA GLY A 41 -7.21 -14.42 4.50
C GLY A 41 -6.58 -13.05 4.18
N TYR A 42 -7.22 -12.24 3.34
CA TYR A 42 -6.77 -10.87 3.08
C TYR A 42 -6.84 -9.98 4.32
N LYS A 43 -7.88 -10.14 5.15
CA LYS A 43 -8.03 -9.38 6.39
C LYS A 43 -6.94 -9.74 7.40
N GLU A 44 -6.68 -11.03 7.58
CA GLU A 44 -5.60 -11.52 8.45
C GLU A 44 -4.23 -11.04 7.95
N ALA A 45 -3.95 -11.19 6.66
CA ALA A 45 -2.72 -10.68 6.05
C ALA A 45 -2.59 -9.16 6.23
N SER A 46 -3.67 -8.40 6.07
CA SER A 46 -3.67 -6.95 6.28
C SER A 46 -3.36 -6.58 7.74
N ILE A 47 -3.94 -7.30 8.70
CA ILE A 47 -3.64 -7.11 10.13
C ILE A 47 -2.18 -7.43 10.43
N LEU A 48 -1.66 -8.54 9.89
CA LEU A 48 -0.26 -8.93 10.07
C LEU A 48 0.71 -7.89 9.49
N ILE A 49 0.42 -7.38 8.29
CA ILE A 49 1.20 -6.32 7.64
C ILE A 49 1.17 -5.05 8.49
N GLU A 50 0.02 -4.66 9.02
CA GLU A 50 -0.12 -3.49 9.89
C GLU A 50 0.63 -3.66 11.21
N LEU A 51 0.56 -4.83 11.85
CA LEU A 51 1.35 -5.13 13.05
C LEU A 51 2.85 -5.12 12.76
N TYR A 52 3.28 -5.72 11.65
CA TYR A 52 4.67 -5.73 11.22
C TYR A 52 5.16 -4.30 10.93
N SER A 53 4.33 -3.44 10.35
CA SER A 53 4.69 -2.06 10.04
C SER A 53 5.15 -1.26 11.27
N LYS A 54 4.55 -1.54 12.43
CA LYS A 54 4.90 -0.90 13.72
C LYS A 54 6.27 -1.32 14.27
N THR A 55 6.85 -2.39 13.72
CA THR A 55 8.20 -2.86 14.08
C THR A 55 9.29 -2.27 13.21
N ILE A 56 8.91 -1.55 12.15
CA ILE A 56 9.84 -0.89 11.24
C ILE A 56 10.54 0.25 11.99
N LYS A 57 11.85 0.34 11.80
CA LYS A 57 12.71 1.42 12.32
C LYS A 57 13.64 1.84 11.20
N GLU A 58 13.12 2.62 10.26
CA GLU A 58 13.95 3.26 9.24
C GLU A 58 14.18 4.72 9.64
N ASN A 59 15.35 5.26 9.33
CA ASN A 59 15.75 6.59 9.77
C ASN A 59 15.73 7.56 8.59
N PHE A 60 14.58 7.76 7.92
CA PHE A 60 14.45 8.83 6.94
C PHE A 60 14.35 10.18 7.66
N THR A 61 15.07 11.16 7.12
CA THR A 61 14.92 12.55 7.55
C THR A 61 13.62 13.12 6.98
N LYS A 62 13.10 14.16 7.63
CA LYS A 62 11.90 14.87 7.16
C LYS A 62 12.00 15.34 5.69
N PRO A 63 13.10 15.98 5.23
CA PRO A 63 13.26 16.35 3.83
C PRO A 63 13.25 15.15 2.86
N GLU A 64 13.82 14.01 3.26
CA GLU A 64 13.82 12.80 2.43
C GLU A 64 12.39 12.24 2.26
N ILE A 65 11.58 12.25 3.32
CA ILE A 65 10.16 11.88 3.24
C ILE A 65 9.36 12.87 2.40
N ASP A 66 9.58 14.17 2.58
CA ASP A 66 8.86 15.19 1.81
C ASP A 66 9.18 15.05 0.31
N PHE A 67 10.45 14.75 -0.02
CA PHE A 67 10.85 14.42 -1.38
C PHE A 67 10.09 13.21 -1.93
N LEU A 68 10.05 12.11 -1.17
CA LEU A 68 9.36 10.88 -1.58
C LEU A 68 7.84 11.07 -1.76
N ILE A 69 7.20 11.88 -0.92
CA ILE A 69 5.75 12.19 -1.03
C ILE A 69 5.48 12.97 -2.33
N GLN A 70 6.30 13.97 -2.63
CA GLN A 70 6.12 14.77 -3.84
C GLN A 70 6.37 13.92 -5.10
N ASN A 71 7.33 12.99 -5.01
CA ASN A 71 7.90 12.29 -6.13
C ASN A 71 7.55 10.78 -6.13
N ASN A 72 6.32 10.46 -6.53
CA ASN A 72 5.85 9.06 -6.63
C ASN A 72 6.73 8.20 -7.55
N ILE A 73 7.09 7.00 -7.11
CA ILE A 73 7.70 5.99 -7.97
C ILE A 73 6.58 5.21 -8.66
N PRO A 74 6.62 5.00 -9.99
CA PRO A 74 5.59 4.26 -10.69
C PRO A 74 5.70 2.77 -10.35
N ILE A 75 4.83 2.28 -9.47
CA ILE A 75 4.73 0.87 -9.10
C ILE A 75 3.49 0.26 -9.76
N LYS A 76 3.68 -0.79 -10.55
CA LYS A 76 2.63 -1.48 -11.31
C LYS A 76 2.44 -2.92 -10.88
N CYS A 77 3.52 -3.59 -10.46
CA CYS A 77 3.48 -5.00 -10.06
C CYS A 77 4.38 -5.31 -8.85
N LEU A 78 4.46 -6.59 -8.48
CA LEU A 78 5.31 -7.06 -7.38
C LEU A 78 6.80 -6.90 -7.70
N ASP A 79 7.21 -7.17 -8.94
CA ASP A 79 8.61 -7.06 -9.38
C ASP A 79 9.14 -5.61 -9.21
N ASP A 80 8.27 -4.62 -9.40
CA ASP A 80 8.61 -3.22 -9.16
C ASP A 80 8.93 -2.94 -7.68
N TYR A 81 8.33 -3.67 -6.72
CA TYR A 81 8.69 -3.55 -5.30
C TYR A 81 10.06 -4.17 -4.99
N GLU A 82 10.42 -5.26 -5.67
CA GLU A 82 11.77 -5.83 -5.59
C GLU A 82 12.82 -4.89 -6.19
N GLN A 83 12.44 -4.12 -7.20
CA GLN A 83 13.31 -3.16 -7.87
C GLN A 83 13.08 -1.70 -7.46
N PHE A 84 12.33 -1.45 -6.38
CA PHE A 84 11.92 -0.10 -5.96
C PHE A 84 13.05 0.92 -5.91
N HIS A 85 14.19 0.53 -5.34
CA HIS A 85 15.40 1.35 -5.24
C HIS A 85 16.02 1.68 -6.61
N ILE A 86 15.98 0.75 -7.57
CA ILE A 86 16.46 0.96 -8.95
C ILE A 86 15.54 1.95 -9.66
N LEU A 87 14.22 1.70 -9.61
CA LEU A 87 13.21 2.59 -10.20
C LEU A 87 13.29 4.02 -9.65
N PHE A 88 13.59 4.16 -8.36
CA PHE A 88 13.86 5.45 -7.73
C PHE A 88 15.07 6.15 -8.34
N VAL A 89 16.22 5.47 -8.42
CA VAL A 89 17.44 6.05 -8.99
C VAL A 89 17.28 6.41 -10.45
N GLU A 90 16.74 5.51 -11.28
CA GLU A 90 16.53 5.77 -12.71
C GLU A 90 15.69 7.03 -12.95
N LYS A 91 14.69 7.25 -12.10
CA LYS A 91 13.79 8.38 -12.22
C LYS A 91 14.41 9.69 -11.74
N TYR A 92 15.20 9.66 -10.66
CA TYR A 92 15.61 10.89 -9.97
C TYR A 92 17.10 11.23 -10.08
N ILE A 93 17.99 10.31 -10.46
CA ILE A 93 19.45 10.57 -10.49
C ILE A 93 19.88 11.63 -11.51
N LYS A 94 19.02 11.93 -12.50
CA LYS A 94 19.26 13.01 -13.47
C LYS A 94 19.07 14.42 -12.88
N ASN A 95 18.57 14.53 -11.65
CA ASN A 95 18.45 15.81 -10.95
C ASN A 95 19.80 16.25 -10.35
N ASN A 96 20.02 17.56 -10.25
CA ASN A 96 21.29 18.16 -9.81
C ASN A 96 21.71 17.86 -8.35
N ASP A 97 20.87 17.18 -7.56
CA ASP A 97 21.10 16.90 -6.14
C ASP A 97 21.43 15.42 -5.89
N SER A 98 22.46 14.93 -6.59
CA SER A 98 22.81 13.51 -6.67
C SER A 98 23.15 12.88 -5.31
N LEU A 99 23.80 13.61 -4.40
CA LEU A 99 24.14 13.12 -3.07
C LEU A 99 22.89 12.89 -2.19
N PHE A 100 21.93 13.82 -2.24
CA PHE A 100 20.67 13.67 -1.50
C PHE A 100 19.87 12.47 -2.01
N ILE A 101 19.80 12.30 -3.33
CA ILE A 101 19.11 11.17 -3.97
C ILE A 101 19.82 9.85 -3.63
N LEU A 102 21.15 9.79 -3.67
CA LEU A 102 21.91 8.59 -3.32
C LEU A 102 21.70 8.16 -1.86
N ARG A 103 21.57 9.13 -0.93
CA ARG A 103 21.23 8.83 0.46
C ARG A 103 19.86 8.17 0.61
N ILE A 104 18.86 8.65 -0.14
CA ILE A 104 17.53 8.01 -0.17
C ILE A 104 17.63 6.61 -0.78
N TYR A 105 18.36 6.48 -1.88
CA TYR A 105 18.60 5.19 -2.54
C TYR A 105 19.20 4.15 -1.59
N ASP A 106 20.25 4.51 -0.84
CA ASP A 106 20.91 3.58 0.08
C ASP A 106 19.93 3.07 1.14
N LYS A 107 19.05 3.94 1.66
CA LYS A 107 17.97 3.55 2.57
C LYS A 107 17.00 2.59 1.88
N LEU A 108 16.48 2.96 0.70
CA LEU A 108 15.54 2.12 -0.05
C LEU A 108 16.10 0.74 -0.43
N LYS A 109 17.39 0.70 -0.78
CA LYS A 109 18.11 -0.53 -1.14
C LYS A 109 18.12 -1.52 0.03
N ASN A 110 18.37 -1.03 1.25
CA ASN A 110 18.48 -1.86 2.45
C ASN A 110 17.13 -2.32 3.04
N ILE A 111 16.03 -1.75 2.55
CA ILE A 111 14.67 -2.11 2.97
C ILE A 111 14.21 -3.36 2.20
N ASN A 112 13.61 -4.33 2.90
CA ASN A 112 13.04 -5.52 2.27
C ASN A 112 11.73 -5.21 1.50
N ILE A 113 11.29 -6.16 0.67
CA ILE A 113 10.10 -5.98 -0.20
C ILE A 113 8.82 -5.60 0.57
N ILE A 114 8.57 -6.21 1.73
CA ILE A 114 7.39 -5.96 2.56
C ILE A 114 7.40 -4.52 3.08
N LYS A 115 8.54 -4.08 3.59
CA LYS A 115 8.71 -2.72 4.08
C LYS A 115 8.63 -1.68 2.96
N ARG A 116 9.18 -1.98 1.76
CA ARG A 116 9.03 -1.11 0.56
C ARG A 116 7.58 -0.96 0.15
N TYR A 117 6.83 -2.05 0.18
CA TYR A 117 5.38 -2.04 -0.04
C TYR A 117 4.66 -1.13 0.96
N ILE A 118 4.91 -1.32 2.26
CA ILE A 118 4.29 -0.52 3.33
C ILE A 118 4.63 0.96 3.15
N LEU A 119 5.90 1.29 2.90
CA LEU A 119 6.37 2.67 2.70
C LEU A 119 5.67 3.33 1.52
N ASN A 120 5.72 2.71 0.34
CA ASN A 120 5.11 3.26 -0.88
C ASN A 120 3.60 3.50 -0.71
N HIS A 121 2.90 2.52 -0.15
CA HIS A 121 1.46 2.61 0.07
C HIS A 121 1.10 3.76 1.03
N ARG A 122 1.89 3.97 2.10
CA ARG A 122 1.69 5.08 3.04
C ARG A 122 2.05 6.44 2.41
N LEU A 123 3.10 6.52 1.60
CA LEU A 123 3.45 7.74 0.85
C LEU A 123 2.31 8.18 -0.08
N ILE A 124 1.71 7.24 -0.83
CA ILE A 124 0.57 7.51 -1.70
C ILE A 124 -0.61 8.04 -0.90
N LYS A 125 -0.98 7.37 0.21
CA LYS A 125 -2.06 7.83 1.09
C LYS A 125 -1.82 9.23 1.63
N VAL A 126 -0.60 9.52 2.09
CA VAL A 126 -0.24 10.85 2.58
C VAL A 126 -0.42 11.90 1.50
N LYS A 127 0.07 11.63 0.28
CA LYS A 127 -0.10 12.53 -0.87
C LYS A 127 -1.57 12.79 -1.17
N GLU A 128 -2.39 11.75 -1.26
CA GLU A 128 -3.83 11.88 -1.48
C GLU A 128 -4.51 12.73 -0.39
N GLN A 129 -4.13 12.54 0.89
CA GLN A 129 -4.69 13.34 1.99
C GLN A 129 -4.28 14.81 1.92
N ILE A 130 -3.03 15.09 1.52
CA ILE A 130 -2.51 16.46 1.33
C ILE A 130 -3.21 17.14 0.15
N GLU A 131 -3.41 16.43 -0.97
CA GLU A 131 -4.05 16.99 -2.17
C GLU A 131 -5.56 17.21 -1.97
N ASN A 132 -6.24 16.31 -1.25
CA ASN A 132 -7.68 16.39 -1.01
C ASN A 132 -8.07 17.42 0.06
N LYS A 133 -7.24 17.63 1.08
CA LYS A 133 -7.44 18.72 2.05
C LYS A 133 -6.83 20.00 1.49
N LYS A 134 -7.65 20.90 0.93
CA LYS A 134 -7.25 22.31 0.75
C LYS A 134 -6.75 22.83 2.10
N ILE A 135 -5.44 22.91 2.25
CA ILE A 135 -4.61 23.69 3.19
C ILE A 135 -5.41 24.15 4.43
N ASN A 136 -5.17 23.54 5.60
CA ASN A 136 -5.21 24.18 6.94
C ASN A 136 -5.08 23.23 8.15
N GLU A 137 -4.95 21.90 7.96
CA GLU A 137 -4.51 20.99 9.03
C GLU A 137 -3.10 20.46 8.75
N ASN A 138 -2.28 20.48 9.80
CA ASN A 138 -0.82 20.42 9.78
C ASN A 138 -0.32 19.21 8.96
N THR A 139 0.24 19.42 7.77
CA THR A 139 0.87 18.38 6.92
C THR A 139 1.80 17.48 7.73
N GLU A 140 2.45 18.05 8.73
CA GLU A 140 3.30 17.34 9.68
C GLU A 140 2.54 16.32 10.54
N GLN A 141 1.32 16.60 11.00
CA GLN A 141 0.49 15.64 11.73
C GLN A 141 0.09 14.47 10.83
N ILE A 142 -0.25 14.72 9.56
CA ILE A 142 -0.58 13.65 8.60
C ILE A 142 0.64 12.75 8.39
N ILE A 143 1.80 13.35 8.16
CA ILE A 143 3.05 12.62 7.96
C ILE A 143 3.42 11.82 9.21
N ARG A 144 3.32 12.41 10.40
CA ARG A 144 3.56 11.68 11.67
C ARG A 144 2.56 10.54 11.86
N HIS A 145 1.30 10.73 11.49
CA HIS A 145 0.28 9.68 11.63
C HIS A 145 0.55 8.47 10.74
N TYR A 146 1.00 8.67 9.51
CA TYR A 146 1.17 7.59 8.53
C TYR A 146 2.61 7.06 8.42
N LEU A 147 3.62 7.82 8.80
CA LEU A 147 5.04 7.50 8.54
C LEU A 147 5.92 7.55 9.80
N SER A 148 5.33 7.49 11.01
CA SER A 148 6.09 7.55 12.27
C SER A 148 7.22 6.53 12.38
N GLU A 149 7.04 5.35 11.80
CA GLU A 149 7.96 4.21 11.86
C GLU A 149 9.13 4.34 10.87
N PHE A 150 9.03 5.29 9.95
CA PHE A 150 10.02 5.55 8.91
C PHE A 150 10.79 6.87 9.13
N ILE A 151 10.32 7.72 10.04
CA ILE A 151 10.89 9.04 10.29
C ILE A 151 11.71 8.99 11.57
N ASP A 152 12.94 9.49 11.47
CA ASP A 152 13.74 9.75 12.66
C ASP A 152 13.16 10.98 13.38
N LEU A 153 12.44 10.74 14.47
CA LEU A 153 11.80 11.78 15.28
C LEU A 153 12.78 12.48 16.24
N SER A 154 14.06 12.12 16.18
CA SER A 154 15.14 12.56 17.08
C SER A 154 15.73 13.94 16.76
N SER A 155 15.11 14.75 15.90
CA SER A 155 15.65 16.04 15.46
C SER A 155 14.68 17.20 15.66
#